data_AF-A0AAD7YXB4-F1
#
_entry.id   AF-A0AAD7YXB4-F1
#
_cell.length_a   1.000
_cell.length_b   1.000
_cell.length_c   1.000
_cell.angle_alpha   90.00
_cell.angle_beta   90.00
_cell.angle_gamma   90.00
#
_symmetry.space_group_name_H-M   'P 1'
#
loop_
_entity.id
_entity.type
_entity.pdbx_description
1 polymer ?
#
loop_
_entity_poly.entity_id
_entity_poly.type
_entity_poly.pdbx_seq_one_letter_code
_entity_poly.pdbx_strand_id
1 'polypeptide(L)'
;MGKYFKTTMKKREYKNIIEALESSNIIRKLSGISIFVLKIDPDNRITRKFCVYGMLGFLIWFALFLYCTIQAHAENQTVLRILYNTKVQRYGDDYERISATLYVLFALWKIPYSLNTNNQFIEIVVKVDKALEALGEDVDYTQDAHLALILSIFQLTVNLFRLLSIWTSFNRLNLLVPLERLYQVVYSDALAFIAAAHYFFYLKVVRGRYERINKVLEEIKNHKSWEYKLFSRTNTVGSVHKAIGLQDKYVCEKIQACAKMYGMLYQVTDAINIMFGTILTATIFVSLNDIIIYMFYFMEATAARLFYDVEKYVVFLIYVAWQMAYGISIIYFIVYVSERAVCAAQNASFVVHEIMNIDFNPAVKAEAMQLSIQVLHQKPVYTAHGLYVLSYPLLYQFTQAVYTSLIILLQFVADTTPPDLLLSTPK
;
A
#
# COMPACT_ATOMS: atom_id res chain seq x y z
N MET A 1 -38.11 -31.96 11.65
CA MET A 1 -36.96 -31.40 12.40
C MET A 1 -35.84 -31.09 11.41
N GLY A 2 -35.94 -29.99 10.65
CA GLY A 2 -34.98 -29.72 9.56
C GLY A 2 -35.32 -28.51 8.67
N LYS A 3 -35.72 -27.38 9.27
CA LYS A 3 -36.09 -26.15 8.53
C LYS A 3 -35.56 -24.86 9.14
N TYR A 4 -34.44 -24.92 9.88
CA TYR A 4 -33.83 -23.76 10.50
C TYR A 4 -32.31 -23.80 10.38
N PHE A 5 -31.76 -23.67 9.17
CA PHE A 5 -30.37 -23.21 8.96
C PHE A 5 -30.20 -22.78 7.49
N LYS A 6 -30.91 -21.72 7.12
CA LYS A 6 -30.58 -20.91 5.94
C LYS A 6 -30.74 -19.44 6.33
N THR A 7 -29.88 -19.00 7.23
CA THR A 7 -29.60 -17.58 7.42
C THR A 7 -28.73 -17.17 6.25
N THR A 8 -29.37 -16.85 5.12
CA THR A 8 -28.75 -16.11 4.04
C THR A 8 -28.19 -14.83 4.65
N MET A 9 -26.86 -14.72 4.75
CA MET A 9 -26.23 -13.43 5.02
C MET A 9 -26.77 -12.45 3.97
N LYS A 10 -27.62 -11.52 4.39
CA LYS A 10 -28.12 -10.44 3.56
C LYS A 10 -26.89 -9.71 3.01
N LYS A 11 -26.65 -9.81 1.70
CA LYS A 11 -25.54 -9.11 1.04
C LYS A 11 -25.77 -7.62 1.26
N ARG A 12 -24.94 -7.00 2.11
CA ARG A 12 -25.09 -5.58 2.45
C ARG A 12 -24.60 -4.78 1.25
N GLU A 13 -25.52 -4.14 0.54
CA GLU A 13 -25.18 -3.21 -0.54
C GLU A 13 -24.66 -1.92 0.09
N TYR A 14 -23.43 -1.56 -0.27
CA TYR A 14 -22.78 -0.33 0.20
C TYR A 14 -23.06 0.77 -0.81
N LYS A 15 -23.55 1.91 -0.34
CA LYS A 15 -23.93 3.02 -1.22
C LYS A 15 -22.80 4.01 -1.48
N ASN A 16 -21.78 4.00 -0.62
CA ASN A 16 -20.66 4.93 -0.66
C ASN A 16 -19.36 4.28 -0.16
N ILE A 17 -18.23 4.84 -0.58
CA ILE A 17 -16.90 4.40 -0.16
C ILE A 17 -16.68 4.46 1.37
N ILE A 18 -17.37 5.39 2.05
CA ILE A 18 -17.32 5.52 3.52
C ILE A 18 -18.00 4.33 4.20
N GLU A 19 -19.15 3.87 3.67
CA GLU A 19 -19.85 2.69 4.19
C GLU A 19 -19.05 1.41 3.92
N ALA A 20 -18.38 1.32 2.77
CA ALA A 20 -17.48 0.21 2.46
C ALA A 20 -16.35 0.09 3.50
N LEU A 21 -15.82 1.22 3.94
CA LEU A 21 -14.79 1.29 4.97
C LEU A 21 -15.29 0.89 6.37
N GLU A 22 -16.60 1.02 6.65
CA GLU A 22 -17.20 0.64 7.94
C GLU A 22 -17.01 -0.84 8.28
N SER A 23 -16.96 -1.71 7.28
CA SER A 23 -16.71 -3.14 7.46
C SER A 23 -15.39 -3.43 8.18
N SER A 24 -14.37 -2.59 7.94
CA SER A 24 -13.03 -2.67 8.55
C SER A 24 -12.88 -1.81 9.82
N ASN A 25 -13.85 -0.94 10.11
CA ASN A 25 -13.71 0.08 11.16
C ASN A 25 -13.59 -0.50 12.57
N ILE A 26 -14.15 -1.69 12.85
CA ILE A 26 -14.01 -2.32 14.18
C ILE A 26 -12.53 -2.67 14.42
N ILE A 27 -11.89 -3.34 13.46
CA ILE A 27 -10.48 -3.72 13.53
C ILE A 27 -9.61 -2.46 13.65
N ARG A 28 -9.90 -1.43 12.84
CA ARG A 28 -9.14 -0.17 12.84
C ARG A 28 -9.30 0.67 14.11
N LYS A 29 -10.45 0.59 14.78
CA LYS A 29 -10.69 1.24 16.08
C LYS A 29 -9.94 0.51 17.19
N LEU A 30 -9.99 -0.82 17.20
CA LEU A 30 -9.29 -1.65 18.20
C LEU A 30 -7.77 -1.50 18.10
N SER A 31 -7.22 -1.35 16.90
CA SER A 31 -5.80 -1.09 16.69
C SER A 31 -5.37 0.36 16.98
N GLY A 32 -6.29 1.24 17.40
CA GLY A 32 -5.98 2.64 17.73
C GLY A 32 -5.67 3.53 16.52
N ILE A 33 -5.87 3.03 15.30
CA ILE A 33 -5.56 3.73 14.04
C ILE A 33 -6.62 4.80 13.76
N SER A 34 -7.89 4.48 13.97
CA SER A 34 -9.03 5.34 13.60
C SER A 34 -9.56 6.18 14.77
N ILE A 35 -8.88 7.27 15.11
CA ILE A 35 -9.35 8.28 16.07
C ILE A 35 -10.52 9.09 15.48
N PHE A 36 -10.40 9.46 14.20
CA PHE A 36 -11.45 10.15 13.44
C PHE A 36 -12.13 9.17 12.48
N VAL A 37 -13.45 9.17 12.48
CA VAL A 37 -14.26 8.41 11.53
C VAL A 37 -15.02 9.39 10.65
N LEU A 38 -14.92 9.21 9.34
CA LEU A 38 -15.68 9.99 8.37
C LEU A 38 -17.13 9.51 8.37
N LYS A 39 -18.07 10.46 8.38
CA LYS A 39 -19.49 10.20 8.18
C LYS A 39 -20.02 11.11 7.07
N ILE A 40 -21.06 10.65 6.40
CA ILE A 40 -21.83 11.47 5.47
C ILE A 40 -23.01 12.02 6.26
N ASP A 41 -23.09 13.34 6.38
CA ASP A 41 -24.26 14.00 6.96
C ASP A 41 -25.46 13.92 6.02
N PRO A 42 -26.70 14.12 6.52
CA PRO A 42 -27.92 14.12 5.70
C PRO A 42 -27.85 15.07 4.49
N ASP A 43 -27.08 16.16 4.60
CA ASP A 43 -26.82 17.14 3.53
C ASP A 43 -25.76 16.68 2.52
N ASN A 44 -25.37 15.40 2.54
CA ASN A 44 -24.34 14.80 1.68
C ASN A 44 -22.94 15.43 1.85
N ARG A 45 -22.70 16.09 2.99
CA ARG A 45 -21.40 16.66 3.37
C ARG A 45 -20.60 15.65 4.18
N ILE A 46 -19.30 15.54 3.90
CA ILE A 46 -18.40 14.64 4.61
C ILE A 46 -17.97 15.32 5.91
N THR A 47 -18.48 14.84 7.04
CA THR A 47 -18.16 15.37 8.37
C THR A 47 -17.28 14.40 9.17
N ARG A 48 -16.46 14.98 10.04
CA ARG A 48 -15.52 14.25 10.88
C ARG A 48 -16.17 13.99 12.21
N LYS A 49 -16.25 12.72 12.63
CA LYS A 49 -16.71 12.35 13.96
C LYS A 49 -15.55 11.80 14.78
N PHE A 50 -15.30 12.43 15.92
CA PHE A 50 -14.35 11.93 16.91
C PHE A 50 -14.88 10.61 17.52
N CYS A 51 -14.02 9.58 17.57
CA CYS A 51 -14.35 8.28 18.13
C CYS A 51 -13.59 8.04 19.44
N VAL A 52 -14.31 8.10 20.56
CA VAL A 52 -13.74 7.87 21.91
C VAL A 52 -13.06 6.52 22.02
N TYR A 53 -13.66 5.45 21.46
CA TYR A 53 -13.07 4.12 21.45
C TYR A 53 -11.74 4.05 20.67
N GLY A 54 -11.65 4.76 19.55
CA GLY A 54 -10.40 4.84 18.77
C GLY A 54 -9.30 5.60 19.52
N MET A 55 -9.66 6.67 20.23
CA MET A 55 -8.72 7.42 21.08
C MET A 55 -8.23 6.59 22.27
N LEU A 56 -9.12 5.86 22.95
CA LEU A 56 -8.72 4.97 24.04
C LEU A 56 -7.79 3.87 23.54
N GLY A 57 -8.09 3.25 22.40
CA GLY A 57 -7.20 2.27 21.76
C GLY A 57 -5.83 2.86 21.45
N PHE A 58 -5.78 4.05 20.86
CA PHE A 58 -4.54 4.77 20.58
C PHE A 58 -3.70 4.99 21.85
N LEU A 59 -4.32 5.52 22.92
CA LEU A 59 -3.62 5.77 24.19
C LEU A 59 -3.09 4.48 24.83
N ILE A 60 -3.86 3.39 24.79
CA ILE A 60 -3.44 2.10 25.32
C ILE A 60 -2.20 1.58 24.57
N TRP A 61 -2.25 1.54 23.24
CA TRP A 61 -1.13 1.04 22.44
C TRP A 61 0.11 1.94 22.54
N PHE A 62 -0.08 3.25 22.62
CA PHE A 62 1.00 4.22 22.82
C PHE A 62 1.66 4.04 24.19
N ALA A 63 0.87 3.94 25.27
CA ALA A 63 1.38 3.72 26.62
C ALA A 63 2.11 2.37 26.74
N LEU A 64 1.55 1.32 26.13
CA LEU A 64 2.17 0.00 26.10
C LEU A 64 3.51 0.02 25.36
N PHE A 65 3.59 0.71 24.22
CA PHE A 65 4.85 0.89 23.49
C PHE A 65 5.90 1.62 24.33
N LEU A 66 5.55 2.75 24.96
CA LEU A 66 6.47 3.48 25.82
C LEU A 66 6.96 2.63 27.00
N TYR A 67 6.05 1.90 27.66
CA TYR A 67 6.40 0.99 28.75
C TYR A 67 7.41 -0.06 28.29
N CYS A 68 7.13 -0.75 27.18
CA CYS A 68 8.05 -1.75 26.63
C CYS A 68 9.38 -1.13 26.22
N THR A 69 9.40 0.09 25.64
CA THR A 69 10.64 0.80 25.27
C THR A 69 11.50 1.12 26.48
N ILE A 70 10.90 1.60 27.57
CA ILE A 70 11.61 1.89 28.82
C ILE A 70 12.15 0.59 29.43
N GLN A 71 11.34 -0.46 29.52
CA GLN A 71 11.74 -1.73 30.11
C GLN A 71 12.86 -2.40 29.32
N ALA A 72 12.73 -2.48 27.99
CA ALA A 72 13.76 -3.08 27.13
C ALA A 72 15.08 -2.31 27.18
N HIS A 73 15.03 -0.99 27.39
CA HIS A 73 16.23 -0.16 27.58
C HIS A 73 16.87 -0.41 28.95
N ALA A 74 16.08 -0.44 30.03
CA ALA A 74 16.57 -0.70 31.39
C ALA A 74 17.26 -2.06 31.51
N GLU A 75 16.69 -3.09 30.87
CA GLU A 75 17.20 -4.46 30.91
C GLU A 75 18.21 -4.79 29.79
N ASN A 76 18.52 -3.84 28.91
CA ASN A 76 19.38 -4.04 27.72
C ASN A 76 18.97 -5.26 26.85
N GLN A 77 17.67 -5.52 26.76
CA GLN A 77 17.13 -6.67 26.04
C GLN A 77 17.35 -6.57 24.53
N THR A 78 17.89 -7.62 23.95
CA THR A 78 18.09 -7.76 22.50
C THR A 78 17.91 -9.23 22.11
N VAL A 79 17.10 -9.49 21.08
CA VAL A 79 16.79 -10.87 20.63
C VAL A 79 18.06 -11.56 20.12
N LEU A 80 18.89 -10.86 19.36
CA LEU A 80 20.12 -11.42 18.79
C LEU A 80 21.19 -11.72 19.85
N ARG A 81 21.35 -10.86 20.86
CA ARG A 81 22.38 -11.03 21.90
C ARG A 81 22.16 -12.27 22.78
N ILE A 82 20.91 -12.70 22.91
CA ILE A 82 20.56 -13.96 23.58
C ILE A 82 21.04 -15.17 22.76
N LEU A 83 21.08 -15.05 21.42
CA LEU A 83 21.47 -16.12 20.51
C LEU A 83 22.99 -16.17 20.30
N TYR A 84 23.64 -15.02 20.10
CA TYR A 84 25.10 -14.88 20.05
C TYR A 84 25.52 -13.43 20.31
N ASN A 85 26.69 -13.20 20.91
CA ASN A 85 27.11 -11.89 21.40
C ASN A 85 28.49 -11.49 20.88
N THR A 86 28.57 -10.39 20.14
CA THR A 86 29.80 -9.77 19.66
C THR A 86 29.80 -8.26 19.96
N LYS A 87 30.98 -7.63 19.90
CA LYS A 87 31.11 -6.18 20.11
C LYS A 87 30.51 -5.35 18.96
N VAL A 88 30.50 -5.88 17.73
CA VAL A 88 30.06 -5.13 16.54
C VAL A 88 28.54 -5.11 16.43
N GLN A 89 27.86 -6.17 16.85
CA GLN A 89 26.39 -6.22 16.95
C GLN A 89 25.79 -5.08 17.77
N ARG A 90 26.49 -4.62 18.81
CA ARG A 90 25.98 -3.59 19.72
C ARG A 90 25.60 -2.30 19.00
N TYR A 91 26.37 -1.91 17.98
CA TYR A 91 26.08 -0.72 17.18
C TYR A 91 24.84 -0.91 16.31
N GLY A 92 24.67 -2.11 15.71
CA GLY A 92 23.46 -2.46 14.97
C GLY A 92 22.22 -2.46 15.86
N ASP A 93 22.32 -3.03 17.06
CA ASP A 93 21.22 -3.12 18.01
C ASP A 93 20.76 -1.73 18.47
N ASP A 94 21.72 -0.85 18.75
CA ASP A 94 21.46 0.52 19.17
C ASP A 94 20.82 1.32 18.02
N TYR A 95 21.33 1.16 16.79
CA TYR A 95 20.74 1.78 15.60
C TYR A 95 19.31 1.30 15.37
N GLU A 96 19.07 -0.02 15.32
CA GLU A 96 17.75 -0.62 15.08
C GLU A 96 16.73 -0.13 16.12
N ARG A 97 17.15 -0.06 17.39
CA ARG A 97 16.29 0.44 18.46
C ARG A 97 15.95 1.92 18.27
N ILE A 98 16.91 2.77 17.92
CA ILE A 98 16.69 4.20 17.71
C ILE A 98 15.81 4.42 16.47
N SER A 99 16.14 3.78 15.35
CA SER A 99 15.40 3.92 14.09
C SER A 99 13.96 3.44 14.24
N ALA A 100 13.72 2.28 14.86
CA ALA A 100 12.37 1.76 15.10
C ALA A 100 11.57 2.67 16.04
N THR A 101 12.19 3.19 17.10
CA THR A 101 11.49 4.10 18.05
C THR A 101 11.10 5.40 17.35
N LEU A 102 12.00 6.01 16.58
CA LEU A 102 11.71 7.22 15.82
C LEU A 102 10.61 6.97 14.78
N TYR A 103 10.66 5.83 14.08
CA TYR A 103 9.65 5.43 13.11
C TYR A 103 8.29 5.25 13.75
N VAL A 104 8.19 4.53 14.87
CA VAL A 104 6.92 4.28 15.57
C VAL A 104 6.31 5.59 16.05
N LEU A 105 7.09 6.48 16.68
CA LEU A 105 6.59 7.79 17.12
C LEU A 105 6.06 8.62 15.94
N PHE A 106 6.80 8.63 14.83
CA PHE A 106 6.37 9.30 13.61
C PHE A 106 5.11 8.68 13.01
N ALA A 107 5.03 7.35 12.90
CA ALA A 107 3.90 6.63 12.33
C ALA A 107 2.63 6.76 13.20
N LEU A 108 2.77 6.71 14.53
CA LEU A 108 1.67 6.90 15.48
C LEU A 108 1.07 8.30 15.42
N TRP A 109 1.87 9.31 15.08
CA TRP A 109 1.34 10.63 14.79
C TRP A 109 0.71 10.69 13.39
N LYS A 110 1.44 10.24 12.38
CA LYS A 110 1.06 10.43 10.98
C LYS A 110 -0.20 9.65 10.59
N ILE A 111 -0.33 8.40 11.03
CA ILE A 111 -1.44 7.52 10.60
C ILE A 111 -2.80 8.03 11.13
N PRO A 112 -3.00 8.26 12.43
CA PRO A 112 -4.31 8.66 12.96
C PRO A 112 -4.68 10.10 12.62
N TYR A 113 -3.70 11.02 12.61
CA TYR A 113 -3.97 12.45 12.47
C TYR A 113 -3.83 12.97 11.03
N SER A 114 -2.90 12.46 10.24
CA SER A 114 -2.70 12.94 8.87
C SER A 114 -3.51 12.11 7.87
N LEU A 115 -3.49 10.78 7.98
CA LEU A 115 -4.12 9.93 6.96
C LEU A 115 -5.65 9.85 7.12
N ASN A 116 -6.16 9.72 8.34
CA ASN A 116 -7.61 9.60 8.57
C ASN A 116 -8.37 10.94 8.55
N THR A 117 -7.66 12.07 8.42
CA THR A 117 -8.26 13.42 8.46
C THR A 117 -8.44 14.04 7.08
N ASN A 118 -7.83 13.47 6.03
CA ASN A 118 -7.85 14.09 4.71
C ASN A 118 -9.18 13.83 3.97
N ASN A 119 -10.03 14.86 3.91
CA ASN A 119 -11.35 14.80 3.27
C ASN A 119 -11.25 14.97 1.74
N GLN A 120 -10.15 15.56 1.24
CA GLN A 120 -10.01 15.96 -0.17
C GLN A 120 -10.07 14.74 -1.11
N PHE A 121 -9.42 13.64 -0.73
CA PHE A 121 -9.46 12.39 -1.47
C PHE A 121 -10.90 11.88 -1.65
N ILE A 122 -11.63 11.76 -0.54
CA ILE A 122 -12.98 11.19 -0.53
C ILE A 122 -13.95 12.10 -1.29
N GLU A 123 -13.83 13.42 -1.14
CA GLU A 123 -14.67 14.37 -1.87
C GLU A 123 -14.49 14.27 -3.39
N ILE A 124 -13.24 14.17 -3.86
CA ILE A 124 -13.00 14.05 -5.30
C ILE A 124 -13.44 12.69 -5.82
N VAL A 125 -13.22 11.60 -5.09
CA VAL A 125 -13.69 10.27 -5.48
C VAL A 125 -15.22 10.24 -5.60
N VAL A 126 -15.96 10.82 -4.65
CA VAL A 126 -17.42 10.92 -4.74
C VAL A 126 -17.87 11.76 -5.94
N LYS A 127 -17.14 12.83 -6.30
CA LYS A 127 -17.43 13.63 -7.50
C LYS A 127 -17.19 12.83 -8.79
N VAL A 128 -16.13 12.02 -8.83
CA VAL A 128 -15.84 11.13 -9.96
C VAL A 128 -16.89 10.02 -10.06
N ASP A 129 -17.30 9.44 -8.94
CA ASP A 129 -18.31 8.38 -8.90
C ASP A 129 -19.66 8.88 -9.41
N LYS A 130 -20.10 10.07 -8.98
CA LYS A 130 -21.31 10.72 -9.53
C LYS A 130 -21.21 11.01 -11.03
N ALA A 131 -20.03 11.35 -11.53
CA ALA A 131 -19.81 11.58 -12.95
C ALA A 131 -19.82 10.27 -13.77
N LEU A 132 -19.34 9.16 -13.20
CA LEU A 132 -19.43 7.83 -13.80
C LEU A 132 -20.89 7.32 -13.83
N GLU A 133 -21.64 7.50 -12.73
CA GLU A 133 -23.06 7.16 -12.66
C GLU A 133 -23.88 7.93 -13.70
N ALA A 134 -23.56 9.21 -13.92
CA ALA A 134 -24.19 10.03 -14.97
C ALA A 134 -23.92 9.51 -16.39
N LEU A 135 -22.86 8.73 -16.59
CA LEU A 135 -22.52 8.08 -17.86
C LEU A 135 -23.12 6.66 -17.99
N GLY A 136 -23.85 6.19 -16.98
CA GLY A 136 -24.48 4.86 -16.95
C GLY A 136 -23.57 3.74 -16.46
N GLU A 137 -22.40 4.05 -15.91
CA GLU A 137 -21.51 3.07 -15.27
C GLU A 137 -21.78 3.00 -13.77
N ASP A 138 -22.27 1.84 -13.31
CA ASP A 138 -22.52 1.60 -11.89
C ASP A 138 -21.21 1.35 -11.13
N VAL A 139 -21.11 1.95 -9.95
CA VAL A 139 -19.95 1.85 -9.07
C VAL A 139 -20.23 0.84 -7.97
N ASP A 140 -19.79 -0.41 -8.16
CA ASP A 140 -19.91 -1.42 -7.11
C ASP A 140 -18.89 -1.17 -5.97
N TYR A 141 -19.38 -0.74 -4.81
CA TYR A 141 -18.59 -0.53 -3.59
C TYR A 141 -18.37 -1.80 -2.76
N THR A 142 -19.04 -2.91 -3.09
CA THR A 142 -18.90 -4.18 -2.33
C THR A 142 -17.50 -4.77 -2.49
N GLN A 143 -16.90 -4.64 -3.68
CA GLN A 143 -15.54 -5.09 -3.94
C GLN A 143 -14.51 -4.31 -3.10
N ASP A 144 -14.71 -3.00 -2.94
CA ASP A 144 -13.86 -2.13 -2.13
C ASP A 144 -13.98 -2.49 -0.63
N ALA A 145 -15.20 -2.79 -0.15
CA ALA A 145 -15.43 -3.24 1.22
C ALA A 145 -14.75 -4.59 1.51
N HIS A 146 -14.92 -5.57 0.63
CA HIS A 146 -14.28 -6.88 0.77
C HIS A 146 -12.76 -6.76 0.75
N LEU A 147 -12.21 -5.92 -0.12
CA LEU A 147 -10.78 -5.65 -0.17
C LEU A 147 -10.26 -5.11 1.17
N ALA A 148 -10.90 -4.08 1.72
CA ALA A 148 -10.48 -3.46 2.98
C ALA A 148 -10.49 -4.47 4.14
N LEU A 149 -11.50 -5.33 4.18
CA LEU A 149 -11.63 -6.39 5.18
C LEU A 149 -10.54 -7.46 4.99
N ILE A 150 -10.33 -7.93 3.76
CA ILE A 150 -9.30 -8.94 3.44
C ILE A 150 -7.91 -8.42 3.80
N LEU A 151 -7.59 -7.17 3.49
CA LEU A 151 -6.30 -6.56 3.86
C LEU A 151 -6.11 -6.51 5.37
N SER A 152 -7.16 -6.14 6.11
CA SER A 152 -7.11 -6.08 7.58
C SER A 152 -6.91 -7.47 8.20
N ILE A 153 -7.59 -8.50 7.68
CA ILE A 153 -7.39 -9.88 8.11
C ILE A 153 -5.99 -10.37 7.74
N PHE A 154 -5.55 -10.14 6.51
CA PHE A 154 -4.22 -10.57 6.04
C PHE A 154 -3.12 -9.99 6.92
N GLN A 155 -3.21 -8.71 7.27
CA GLN A 155 -2.28 -8.07 8.19
C GLN A 155 -2.26 -8.76 9.58
N LEU A 156 -3.43 -9.00 10.18
CA LEU A 156 -3.51 -9.69 11.47
C LEU A 156 -2.89 -11.09 11.39
N THR A 157 -3.18 -11.84 10.33
CA THR A 157 -2.65 -13.17 10.10
C THR A 157 -1.13 -13.17 9.98
N VAL A 158 -0.55 -12.24 9.20
CA VAL A 158 0.92 -12.15 9.02
C VAL A 158 1.61 -11.82 10.35
N ASN A 159 1.09 -10.84 11.10
CA ASN A 159 1.69 -10.46 12.39
C ASN A 159 1.56 -11.57 13.44
N LEU A 160 0.41 -12.25 13.50
CA LEU A 160 0.20 -13.40 14.40
C LEU A 160 1.10 -14.57 14.02
N PHE A 161 1.21 -14.89 12.73
CA PHE A 161 2.05 -15.99 12.25
C PHE A 161 3.52 -15.74 12.58
N ARG A 162 4.02 -14.51 12.41
CA ARG A 162 5.38 -14.15 12.82
C ARG A 162 5.59 -14.27 14.32
N LEU A 163 4.67 -13.75 15.14
CA LEU A 163 4.74 -13.84 16.60
C LEU A 163 4.80 -15.30 17.06
N LEU A 164 3.92 -16.15 16.51
CA LEU A 164 3.88 -17.58 16.81
C LEU A 164 5.16 -18.28 16.35
N SER A 165 5.69 -17.93 15.16
CA SER A 165 6.93 -18.49 14.64
C SER A 165 8.10 -18.20 15.59
N ILE A 166 8.24 -16.95 16.04
CA ILE A 166 9.34 -16.58 16.94
C ILE A 166 9.15 -17.21 18.32
N TRP A 167 7.93 -17.17 18.87
CA TRP A 167 7.62 -17.78 20.17
C TRP A 167 7.93 -19.29 20.18
N THR A 168 7.46 -20.02 19.17
CA THR A 168 7.68 -21.47 19.05
C THR A 168 9.14 -21.81 18.88
N SER A 169 9.91 -21.00 18.13
CA SER A 169 11.35 -21.15 17.98
C SER A 169 12.10 -20.99 19.31
N PHE A 170 11.79 -19.97 20.11
CA PHE A 170 12.44 -19.75 21.41
C PHE A 170 12.02 -20.78 22.46
N ASN A 171 10.75 -21.20 22.47
CA ASN A 171 10.26 -22.22 23.39
C ASN A 171 10.97 -23.57 23.18
N ARG A 172 11.36 -23.90 21.94
CA ARG A 172 12.18 -25.08 21.65
C ARG A 172 13.56 -25.03 22.29
N LEU A 173 14.14 -23.84 22.46
CA LEU A 173 15.46 -23.65 23.07
C LEU A 173 15.40 -23.52 24.60
N ASN A 174 14.22 -23.60 25.23
CA ASN A 174 13.99 -23.30 26.66
C ASN A 174 14.54 -21.93 27.09
N LEU A 175 14.62 -20.97 26.17
CA LEU A 175 15.07 -19.61 26.44
C LEU A 175 13.88 -18.72 26.80
N LEU A 176 14.06 -17.85 27.79
CA LEU A 176 13.10 -16.78 28.10
C LEU A 176 13.00 -15.83 26.90
N VAL A 177 11.81 -15.71 26.33
CA VAL A 177 11.53 -14.77 25.26
C VAL A 177 11.50 -13.35 25.83
N PRO A 178 12.30 -12.40 25.33
CA PRO A 178 12.17 -11.00 25.70
C PRO A 178 10.88 -10.44 25.06
N LEU A 179 9.76 -10.56 25.76
CA LEU A 179 8.42 -10.22 25.26
C LEU A 179 8.31 -8.73 24.93
N GLU A 180 8.97 -7.88 25.70
CA GLU A 180 8.97 -6.43 25.53
C GLU A 180 9.65 -6.04 24.22
N ARG A 181 10.82 -6.63 23.92
CA ARG A 181 11.53 -6.39 22.66
C ARG A 181 10.79 -6.99 21.47
N LEU A 182 10.25 -8.21 21.61
CA LEU A 182 9.47 -8.85 20.55
C LEU A 182 8.24 -8.03 20.19
N TYR A 183 7.54 -7.49 21.20
CA TYR A 183 6.41 -6.60 21.00
C TYR A 183 6.81 -5.34 20.22
N GLN A 184 7.91 -4.67 20.58
CA GLN A 184 8.36 -3.46 19.85
C GLN A 184 8.60 -3.72 18.36
N VAL A 185 9.31 -4.80 18.04
CA VAL A 185 9.66 -5.14 16.66
C VAL A 185 8.39 -5.46 15.86
N VAL A 186 7.55 -6.35 16.40
CA VAL A 186 6.27 -6.71 15.75
C VAL A 186 5.35 -5.50 15.63
N TYR A 187 5.36 -4.58 16.59
CA TYR A 187 4.53 -3.38 16.56
C TYR A 187 4.99 -2.35 15.52
N SER A 188 6.31 -2.09 15.42
CA SER A 188 6.89 -1.24 14.39
C SER A 188 6.51 -1.73 12.99
N ASP A 189 6.67 -3.02 12.77
CA ASP A 189 6.32 -3.66 11.51
C ASP A 189 4.80 -3.71 11.32
N ALA A 190 3.99 -3.87 12.36
CA ALA A 190 2.55 -3.75 12.20
C ALA A 190 2.16 -2.35 11.66
N LEU A 191 2.78 -1.27 12.15
CA LEU A 191 2.53 0.10 11.68
C LEU A 191 2.98 0.33 10.23
N ALA A 192 4.15 -0.19 9.83
CA ALA A 192 4.61 -0.12 8.45
C ALA A 192 3.66 -0.84 7.49
N PHE A 193 3.18 -2.02 7.88
CA PHE A 193 2.20 -2.78 7.12
C PHE A 193 0.87 -2.03 7.01
N ILE A 194 0.40 -1.41 8.10
CA ILE A 194 -0.80 -0.58 8.12
C ILE A 194 -0.68 0.55 7.11
N ALA A 195 0.44 1.28 7.13
CA ALA A 195 0.67 2.40 6.23
C ALA A 195 0.65 1.94 4.77
N ALA A 196 1.35 0.84 4.45
CA ALA A 196 1.38 0.25 3.11
C ALA A 196 -0.01 -0.26 2.66
N ALA A 197 -0.78 -0.88 3.56
CA ALA A 197 -2.14 -1.36 3.27
C ALA A 197 -3.12 -0.21 3.02
N HIS A 198 -3.02 0.89 3.77
CA HIS A 198 -3.81 2.10 3.51
C HIS A 198 -3.44 2.70 2.16
N TYR A 199 -2.15 2.85 1.86
CA TYR A 199 -1.69 3.33 0.56
C TYR A 199 -2.23 2.46 -0.59
N PHE A 200 -2.14 1.14 -0.45
CA PHE A 200 -2.66 0.19 -1.42
C PHE A 200 -4.16 0.34 -1.67
N PHE A 201 -4.96 0.49 -0.60
CA PHE A 201 -6.40 0.69 -0.73
C PHE A 201 -6.72 1.93 -1.56
N TYR A 202 -6.06 3.06 -1.27
CA TYR A 202 -6.28 4.33 -1.99
C TYR A 202 -5.90 4.21 -3.46
N LEU A 203 -4.75 3.61 -3.76
CA LEU A 203 -4.30 3.39 -5.14
C LEU A 203 -5.23 2.46 -5.91
N LYS A 204 -5.72 1.39 -5.27
CA LYS A 204 -6.64 0.45 -5.92
C LYS A 204 -7.97 1.13 -6.25
N VAL A 205 -8.49 1.99 -5.38
CA VAL A 205 -9.69 2.79 -5.67
C VAL A 205 -9.46 3.68 -6.90
N VAL A 206 -8.38 4.47 -6.91
CA VAL A 206 -8.04 5.36 -8.04
C VAL A 206 -7.86 4.59 -9.33
N ARG A 207 -7.11 3.48 -9.26
CA ARG A 207 -6.89 2.58 -10.39
C ARG A 207 -8.20 2.05 -10.96
N GLY A 208 -9.12 1.58 -10.10
CA GLY A 208 -10.42 1.09 -10.53
C GLY A 208 -11.24 2.14 -11.26
N ARG A 209 -11.09 3.43 -10.91
CA ARG A 209 -11.75 4.54 -11.62
C ARG A 209 -11.11 4.82 -12.98
N TYR A 210 -9.78 4.77 -13.08
CA TYR A 210 -9.12 4.82 -14.39
C TYR A 210 -9.54 3.67 -15.30
N GLU A 211 -9.66 2.45 -14.78
CA GLU A 211 -10.12 1.28 -15.55
C GLU A 211 -11.55 1.46 -16.08
N ARG A 212 -12.44 2.09 -15.31
CA ARG A 212 -13.80 2.42 -15.79
C ARG A 212 -13.81 3.52 -16.86
N ILE A 213 -13.01 4.56 -16.71
CA ILE A 213 -12.85 5.59 -17.77
C ILE A 213 -12.36 4.91 -19.06
N ASN A 214 -11.38 4.02 -18.96
CA ASN A 214 -10.88 3.28 -20.12
C ASN A 214 -11.96 2.42 -20.76
N LYS A 215 -12.81 1.76 -19.95
CA LYS A 215 -13.95 0.98 -20.45
C LYS A 215 -14.93 1.86 -21.23
N VAL A 216 -15.31 3.03 -20.71
CA VAL A 216 -16.19 3.98 -21.40
C VAL A 216 -15.56 4.44 -22.73
N LEU A 217 -14.27 4.77 -22.73
CA LEU A 217 -13.55 5.15 -23.94
C LEU A 217 -13.49 3.99 -24.95
N GLU A 218 -13.30 2.75 -24.49
CA GLU A 218 -13.27 1.57 -25.35
C GLU A 218 -14.65 1.21 -25.93
N GLU A 219 -15.74 1.50 -25.21
CA GLU A 219 -17.10 1.40 -25.73
C GLU A 219 -17.39 2.42 -26.83
N ILE A 220 -16.88 3.66 -26.68
CA ILE A 220 -16.92 4.70 -27.71
C ILE A 220 -16.14 4.23 -28.94
N LYS A 221 -14.90 3.75 -28.76
CA LYS A 221 -14.05 3.23 -29.82
C LYS A 221 -14.75 2.15 -30.65
N ASN A 222 -15.40 1.20 -29.99
CA ASN A 222 -15.99 0.04 -30.65
C ASN A 222 -17.40 0.29 -31.20
N HIS A 223 -17.94 1.51 -31.11
CA HIS A 223 -19.35 1.83 -31.43
C HIS A 223 -20.36 0.88 -30.74
N LYS A 224 -19.98 0.34 -29.56
CA LYS A 224 -20.71 -0.75 -28.89
C LYS A 224 -21.84 -0.30 -27.97
N SER A 225 -21.90 0.99 -27.65
CA SER A 225 -23.00 1.52 -26.82
C SER A 225 -24.36 1.15 -27.43
N TRP A 226 -25.29 0.70 -26.58
CA TRP A 226 -26.67 0.42 -26.98
C TRP A 226 -27.34 1.62 -27.68
N GLU A 227 -26.88 2.82 -27.37
CA GLU A 227 -27.34 4.08 -27.97
C GLU A 227 -26.99 4.14 -29.46
N TYR A 228 -25.81 3.66 -29.88
CA TYR A 228 -25.45 3.53 -31.31
C TYR A 228 -26.45 2.65 -32.06
N LYS A 229 -26.93 1.58 -31.41
CA LYS A 229 -27.92 0.66 -31.99
C LYS A 229 -29.34 1.25 -31.98
N LEU A 230 -29.64 2.17 -31.07
CA LEU A 230 -30.93 2.85 -31.00
C LEU A 230 -31.04 3.91 -32.11
N PHE A 231 -30.00 4.73 -32.28
CA PHE A 231 -29.95 5.79 -33.30
C PHE A 231 -29.89 5.23 -34.72
N SER A 232 -29.23 4.08 -34.95
CA SER A 232 -29.22 3.42 -36.26
C SER A 232 -30.56 2.78 -36.66
N ARG A 233 -31.47 2.56 -35.70
CA ARG A 233 -32.75 1.86 -35.94
C ARG A 233 -33.90 2.80 -36.31
N THR A 234 -33.77 4.10 -36.03
CA THR A 234 -34.71 5.15 -36.44
C THR A 234 -34.57 5.48 -37.94
N ASN A 235 -35.06 4.57 -38.79
CA ASN A 235 -35.02 4.67 -40.26
C ASN A 235 -36.09 5.62 -40.83
N THR A 236 -35.91 6.93 -40.71
CA THR A 236 -36.62 7.91 -41.54
C THR A 236 -35.62 8.90 -42.15
N VAL A 237 -35.53 8.99 -43.48
CA VAL A 237 -34.42 9.64 -44.21
C VAL A 237 -34.14 11.10 -43.77
N GLY A 238 -35.17 11.85 -43.35
CA GLY A 238 -35.02 13.21 -42.80
C GLY A 238 -34.61 13.30 -41.32
N SER A 239 -34.80 12.23 -40.54
CA SER A 239 -34.40 12.15 -39.13
C SER A 239 -32.99 11.58 -38.95
N VAL A 240 -32.41 10.93 -39.98
CA VAL A 240 -31.07 10.32 -39.94
C VAL A 240 -29.95 11.36 -39.74
N HIS A 241 -29.94 12.46 -40.51
CA HIS A 241 -28.93 13.52 -40.32
C HIS A 241 -29.02 14.18 -38.94
N LYS A 242 -30.25 14.34 -38.42
CA LYS A 242 -30.49 14.89 -37.08
C LYS A 242 -30.11 13.90 -35.98
N ALA A 243 -30.34 12.60 -36.19
CA ALA A 243 -29.94 11.53 -35.29
C ALA A 243 -28.42 11.36 -35.23
N ILE A 244 -27.72 11.40 -36.37
CA ILE A 244 -26.26 11.38 -36.46
C ILE A 244 -25.67 12.62 -35.76
N GLY A 245 -26.22 13.81 -36.00
CA GLY A 245 -25.76 15.03 -35.31
C GLY A 245 -25.99 15.01 -33.80
N LEU A 246 -27.12 14.47 -33.31
CA LEU A 246 -27.35 14.28 -31.88
C LEU A 246 -26.38 13.25 -31.27
N GLN A 247 -26.10 12.19 -32.01
CA GLN A 247 -25.20 11.13 -31.60
C GLN A 247 -23.76 11.62 -31.47
N ASP A 248 -23.26 12.36 -32.46
CA ASP A 248 -21.92 12.96 -32.41
C ASP A 248 -21.79 13.93 -31.23
N LYS A 249 -22.82 14.77 -31.02
CA LYS A 249 -22.86 15.69 -29.87
C LYS A 249 -22.80 14.94 -28.54
N TYR A 250 -23.54 13.83 -28.43
CA TYR A 250 -23.54 13.01 -27.22
C TYR A 250 -22.19 12.31 -26.98
N VAL A 251 -21.53 11.81 -28.05
CA VAL A 251 -20.19 11.24 -27.94
C VAL A 251 -19.18 12.30 -27.51
N CYS A 252 -19.27 13.53 -28.03
CA CYS A 252 -18.46 14.66 -27.56
C CYS A 252 -18.68 14.91 -26.05
N GLU A 253 -19.94 14.96 -25.59
CA GLU A 253 -20.26 15.14 -24.17
C GLU A 253 -19.69 14.01 -23.30
N LYS A 254 -19.74 12.75 -23.77
CA LYS A 254 -19.11 11.61 -23.08
C LYS A 254 -17.59 11.73 -23.00
N ILE A 255 -16.91 12.09 -24.10
CA ILE A 255 -15.45 12.28 -24.11
C ILE A 255 -15.06 13.44 -23.19
N GLN A 256 -15.80 14.54 -23.20
CA GLN A 256 -15.57 15.69 -22.34
C GLN A 256 -15.76 15.33 -20.85
N ALA A 257 -16.76 14.51 -20.52
CA ALA A 257 -16.94 13.97 -19.18
C ALA A 257 -15.75 13.10 -18.75
N CYS A 258 -15.26 12.22 -19.63
CA CYS A 258 -14.05 11.43 -19.40
C CYS A 258 -12.83 12.32 -19.14
N ALA A 259 -12.64 13.40 -19.91
CA ALA A 259 -11.55 14.36 -19.73
C ALA A 259 -11.60 15.05 -18.36
N LYS A 260 -12.80 15.48 -17.94
CA LYS A 260 -13.01 16.08 -16.62
C LYS A 260 -12.70 15.09 -15.50
N MET A 261 -13.16 13.84 -15.60
CA MET A 261 -12.88 12.79 -14.62
C MET A 261 -11.39 12.45 -14.55
N TYR A 262 -10.71 12.36 -15.70
CA TYR A 262 -9.28 12.12 -15.77
C TYR A 262 -8.50 13.22 -15.02
N GLY A 263 -8.85 14.50 -15.26
CA GLY A 263 -8.24 15.63 -14.56
C GLY A 263 -8.49 15.62 -13.05
N MET A 264 -9.68 15.21 -12.61
CA MET A 264 -9.98 15.04 -11.18
C MET A 264 -9.16 13.90 -10.56
N LEU A 265 -9.01 12.76 -11.24
CA LEU A 265 -8.18 11.65 -10.75
C LEU A 265 -6.68 11.99 -10.72
N TYR A 266 -6.21 12.84 -11.63
CA TYR A 266 -4.85 13.37 -11.59
C TYR A 266 -4.63 14.24 -10.33
N GLN A 267 -5.57 15.13 -9.98
CA GLN A 267 -5.51 15.90 -8.74
C GLN A 267 -5.54 14.99 -7.49
N VAL A 268 -6.28 13.88 -7.54
CA VAL A 268 -6.28 12.87 -6.46
C VAL A 268 -4.91 12.21 -6.32
N THR A 269 -4.24 11.91 -7.43
CA THR A 269 -2.89 11.33 -7.42
C THR A 269 -1.90 12.25 -6.70
N ASP A 270 -1.96 13.56 -6.97
CA ASP A 270 -1.12 14.55 -6.28
C ASP A 270 -1.43 14.62 -4.77
N ALA A 271 -2.72 14.63 -4.41
CA ALA A 271 -3.15 14.59 -3.01
C ALA A 271 -2.65 13.32 -2.28
N ILE A 272 -2.62 12.16 -2.95
CA ILE A 272 -2.06 10.92 -2.41
C ILE A 272 -0.56 11.06 -2.16
N ASN A 273 0.20 11.63 -3.11
CA ASN A 273 1.63 11.85 -2.96
C ASN A 273 1.96 12.76 -1.78
N ILE A 274 1.21 13.84 -1.58
CA ILE A 274 1.39 14.75 -0.44
C ILE A 274 1.05 14.04 0.88
N MET A 275 -0.04 13.27 0.90
CA MET A 275 -0.55 12.59 2.08
C MET A 275 0.36 11.44 2.55
N PHE A 276 0.77 10.58 1.62
CA PHE A 276 1.55 9.38 1.90
C PHE A 276 3.05 9.55 1.69
N GLY A 277 3.49 10.56 0.95
CA GLY A 277 4.89 10.71 0.55
C GLY A 277 5.87 10.60 1.71
N THR A 278 5.64 11.34 2.80
CA THR A 278 6.53 11.32 3.97
C THR A 278 6.58 9.96 4.67
N ILE A 279 5.44 9.27 4.79
CA ILE A 279 5.38 7.98 5.48
C ILE A 279 5.95 6.85 4.63
N LEU A 280 5.78 6.91 3.30
CA LEU A 280 6.41 5.98 2.38
C LEU A 280 7.93 6.15 2.38
N THR A 281 8.43 7.39 2.33
CA THR A 281 9.87 7.66 2.41
C THR A 281 10.46 7.08 3.69
N ALA A 282 9.85 7.37 4.86
CA ALA A 282 10.33 6.84 6.14
C ALA A 282 10.28 5.30 6.18
N THR A 283 9.20 4.70 5.68
CA THR A 283 9.03 3.23 5.68
C THR A 283 10.05 2.55 4.79
N ILE A 284 10.27 3.06 3.58
CA ILE A 284 11.27 2.53 2.64
C ILE A 284 12.68 2.69 3.23
N PHE A 285 12.99 3.85 3.81
CA PHE A 285 14.29 4.10 4.42
C PHE A 285 14.59 3.14 5.57
N VAL A 286 13.67 2.98 6.53
CA VAL A 286 13.84 2.05 7.65
C VAL A 286 13.96 0.62 7.14
N SER A 287 13.08 0.19 6.24
CA SER A 287 13.11 -1.17 5.68
C SER A 287 14.42 -1.50 4.96
N LEU A 288 15.00 -0.53 4.23
CA LEU A 288 16.30 -0.72 3.56
C LEU A 288 17.44 -0.87 4.56
N ASN A 289 17.48 -0.02 5.59
CA ASN A 289 18.49 -0.12 6.63
C ASN A 289 18.37 -1.43 7.41
N ASP A 290 17.14 -1.87 7.71
CA ASP A 290 16.91 -3.16 8.37
C ASP A 290 17.42 -4.32 7.49
N ILE A 291 17.15 -4.32 6.19
CA ILE A 291 17.69 -5.37 5.29
C ILE A 291 19.22 -5.41 5.35
N ILE A 292 19.89 -4.26 5.32
CA ILE A 292 21.36 -4.18 5.37
C ILE A 292 21.90 -4.68 6.72
N ILE A 293 21.31 -4.24 7.83
CA ILE A 293 21.73 -4.64 9.19
C ILE A 293 21.52 -6.14 9.41
N TYR A 294 20.41 -6.69 8.95
CA TYR A 294 20.12 -8.11 9.12
C TYR A 294 20.97 -9.00 8.20
N MET A 295 21.34 -8.52 7.01
CA MET A 295 22.37 -9.16 6.20
C MET A 295 23.74 -9.15 6.89
N PHE A 296 24.10 -8.03 7.53
CA PHE A 296 25.33 -7.93 8.31
C PHE A 296 25.32 -8.92 9.49
N TYR A 297 24.22 -9.02 10.24
CA TYR A 297 24.08 -10.01 11.30
C TYR A 297 24.21 -11.44 10.79
N PHE A 298 23.61 -11.76 9.64
CA PHE A 298 23.75 -13.08 9.04
C PHE A 298 25.21 -13.43 8.71
N MET A 299 25.95 -12.49 8.13
CA MET A 299 27.38 -12.65 7.85
C MET A 299 28.19 -12.84 9.13
N GLU A 300 27.96 -12.00 10.14
CA GLU A 300 28.68 -12.04 11.40
C GLU A 300 28.41 -13.35 12.18
N ALA A 301 27.17 -13.82 12.22
CA ALA A 301 26.82 -15.11 12.82
C ALA A 301 27.56 -16.28 12.16
N THR A 302 27.71 -16.22 10.83
CA THR A 302 28.45 -17.21 10.05
C THR A 302 29.95 -17.15 10.36
N ALA A 303 30.53 -15.95 10.46
CA ALA A 303 31.93 -15.74 10.83
C ALA A 303 32.23 -16.15 12.29
N ALA A 304 31.30 -15.88 13.21
CA ALA A 304 31.37 -16.26 14.62
C ALA A 304 31.17 -17.76 14.87
N ARG A 305 31.06 -18.57 13.81
CA ARG A 305 30.94 -20.03 13.87
C ARG A 305 29.68 -20.51 14.60
N LEU A 306 28.59 -19.73 14.56
CA LEU A 306 27.32 -20.10 15.19
C LEU A 306 26.71 -21.38 14.60
N PHE A 307 27.12 -21.77 13.39
CA PHE A 307 26.66 -22.98 12.69
C PHE A 307 27.02 -24.29 13.41
N TYR A 308 27.98 -24.31 14.35
CA TYR A 308 28.25 -25.52 15.16
C TYR A 308 27.14 -25.81 16.18
N ASP A 309 26.36 -24.80 16.60
CA ASP A 309 25.17 -24.97 17.43
C ASP A 309 23.92 -24.92 16.54
N VAL A 310 23.58 -26.08 15.97
CA VAL A 310 22.53 -26.21 14.93
C VAL A 310 21.18 -25.68 15.42
N GLU A 311 20.82 -25.92 16.68
CA GLU A 311 19.52 -25.50 17.21
C GLU A 311 19.43 -23.97 17.32
N LYS A 312 20.47 -23.31 17.86
CA LYS A 312 20.51 -21.84 17.93
C LYS A 312 20.61 -21.19 16.56
N TYR A 313 21.39 -21.79 15.65
CA TYR A 313 21.53 -21.30 14.29
C TYR A 313 20.21 -21.32 13.51
N VAL A 314 19.40 -22.38 13.65
CA VAL A 314 18.08 -22.46 13.00
C VAL A 314 17.14 -21.37 13.52
N VAL A 315 17.10 -21.12 14.83
CA VAL A 315 16.26 -20.06 15.41
C VAL A 315 16.71 -18.67 14.95
N PHE A 316 18.02 -18.43 14.92
CA PHE A 316 18.60 -17.21 14.37
C PHE A 316 18.20 -17.00 12.90
N LEU A 317 18.33 -18.04 12.07
CA LEU A 317 18.01 -17.98 10.65
C LEU A 317 16.53 -17.70 10.41
N ILE A 318 15.63 -18.30 11.20
CA ILE A 318 14.19 -18.01 11.15
C ILE A 318 13.93 -16.53 11.45
N TYR A 319 14.55 -15.97 12.50
CA TYR A 319 14.36 -14.57 12.88
C TYR A 319 14.87 -13.61 11.79
N VAL A 320 16.08 -13.84 11.28
CA VAL A 320 16.68 -13.00 10.23
C VAL A 320 15.92 -13.11 8.91
N ALA A 321 15.51 -14.32 8.52
CA ALA A 321 14.70 -14.52 7.33
C ALA A 321 13.36 -13.78 7.42
N TRP A 322 12.70 -13.79 8.59
CA TRP A 322 11.47 -13.03 8.81
C TRP A 322 11.68 -11.53 8.59
N GLN A 323 12.73 -10.94 9.16
CA GLN A 323 12.97 -9.52 9.02
C GLN A 323 13.27 -9.13 7.57
N MET A 324 14.17 -9.86 6.90
CA MET A 324 14.53 -9.55 5.52
C MET A 324 13.34 -9.75 4.57
N ALA A 325 12.60 -10.85 4.71
CA ALA A 325 11.43 -11.13 3.89
C ALA A 325 10.35 -10.05 4.08
N TYR A 326 10.17 -9.58 5.31
CA TYR A 326 9.22 -8.51 5.61
C TYR A 326 9.59 -7.19 4.92
N GLY A 327 10.84 -6.73 5.09
CA GLY A 327 11.32 -5.49 4.48
C GLY A 327 11.25 -5.50 2.95
N ILE A 328 11.69 -6.61 2.33
CA ILE A 328 11.63 -6.79 0.86
C ILE A 328 10.17 -6.77 0.38
N SER A 329 9.28 -7.48 1.08
CA SER A 329 7.87 -7.58 0.72
C SER A 329 7.17 -6.22 0.73
N ILE A 330 7.42 -5.38 1.74
CA ILE A 330 6.83 -4.04 1.81
C ILE A 330 7.31 -3.14 0.68
N ILE A 331 8.62 -3.09 0.44
CA ILE A 331 9.18 -2.23 -0.61
C ILE A 331 8.66 -2.67 -1.98
N TYR A 332 8.68 -3.97 -2.25
CA TYR A 332 8.14 -4.53 -3.48
C TYR A 332 6.65 -4.20 -3.66
N PHE A 333 5.85 -4.38 -2.60
CA PHE A 333 4.41 -4.14 -2.66
C PHE A 333 4.07 -2.66 -2.92
N ILE A 334 4.76 -1.72 -2.26
CA ILE A 334 4.57 -0.28 -2.49
C ILE A 334 4.86 0.09 -3.95
N VAL A 335 5.96 -0.41 -4.52
CA VAL A 335 6.34 -0.13 -5.92
C VAL A 335 5.39 -0.81 -6.90
N TYR A 336 5.09 -2.10 -6.69
CA TYR A 336 4.23 -2.88 -7.58
C TYR A 336 2.85 -2.23 -7.78
N VAL A 337 2.24 -1.78 -6.68
CA VAL A 337 0.90 -1.18 -6.72
C VAL A 337 0.93 0.18 -7.40
N SER A 338 1.98 0.96 -7.15
CA SER A 338 2.21 2.26 -7.79
C SER A 338 2.30 2.11 -9.31
N GLU A 339 3.14 1.18 -9.79
CA GLU A 339 3.29 0.88 -11.22
C GLU A 339 1.99 0.40 -11.87
N ARG A 340 1.24 -0.46 -11.18
CA ARG A 340 -0.06 -0.94 -11.68
C ARG A 340 -1.07 0.19 -11.83
N ALA A 341 -1.07 1.16 -10.92
CA ALA A 341 -1.95 2.33 -11.00
C ALA A 341 -1.54 3.25 -12.17
N VAL A 342 -0.24 3.47 -12.40
CA VAL A 342 0.25 4.25 -13.55
C VAL A 342 -0.12 3.57 -14.88
N CYS A 343 0.09 2.25 -14.98
CA CYS A 343 -0.25 1.49 -16.17
C CYS A 343 -1.74 1.60 -16.54
N ALA A 344 -2.64 1.52 -15.56
CA ALA A 344 -4.06 1.70 -15.79
C ALA A 344 -4.40 3.10 -16.33
N ALA A 345 -3.73 4.14 -15.85
CA ALA A 345 -3.92 5.49 -16.36
C ALA A 345 -3.31 5.70 -17.76
N GLN A 346 -2.23 5.00 -18.10
CA GLN A 346 -1.60 5.05 -19.42
C GLN A 346 -2.44 4.37 -20.50
N ASN A 347 -3.20 3.33 -20.15
CA ASN A 347 -4.12 2.68 -21.09
C ASN A 347 -5.13 3.67 -21.71
N ALA A 348 -5.53 4.72 -20.96
CA ALA A 348 -6.38 5.78 -21.49
C ALA A 348 -5.74 6.45 -22.71
N SER A 349 -4.42 6.71 -22.67
CA SER A 349 -3.68 7.35 -23.76
C SER A 349 -3.74 6.53 -25.03
N PHE A 350 -3.60 5.21 -24.91
CA PHE A 350 -3.64 4.30 -26.03
C PHE A 350 -5.03 4.26 -26.68
N VAL A 351 -6.08 4.09 -25.87
CA VAL A 351 -7.47 4.04 -26.36
C VAL A 351 -7.87 5.36 -27.02
N VAL A 352 -7.50 6.51 -26.46
CA VAL A 352 -7.80 7.82 -27.04
C VAL A 352 -7.12 8.01 -28.39
N HIS A 353 -5.86 7.58 -28.52
CA HIS A 353 -5.14 7.66 -29.79
C HIS A 353 -5.80 6.77 -30.87
N GLU A 354 -6.32 5.60 -30.50
CA GLU A 354 -7.09 4.76 -31.42
C GLU A 354 -8.40 5.44 -31.85
N ILE A 355 -9.13 6.08 -30.93
CA ILE A 355 -10.35 6.85 -31.25
C ILE A 355 -10.06 7.95 -32.28
N MET A 356 -8.93 8.65 -32.16
CA MET A 356 -8.54 9.71 -33.11
C MET A 356 -8.25 9.20 -34.53
N ASN A 357 -7.89 7.92 -34.67
CA ASN A 357 -7.56 7.28 -35.94
C ASN A 357 -8.77 6.65 -36.63
N ILE A 358 -9.91 6.53 -35.94
CA ILE A 358 -11.17 6.04 -36.51
C ILE A 358 -11.87 7.19 -37.26
N ASP A 359 -12.65 6.85 -38.29
CA ASP A 359 -13.47 7.77 -39.08
C ASP A 359 -14.66 8.33 -38.28
N PHE A 360 -14.36 9.18 -37.30
CA PHE A 360 -15.34 9.97 -36.56
C PHE A 360 -15.54 11.36 -37.18
N ASN A 361 -16.65 12.02 -36.83
CA ASN A 361 -16.90 13.42 -37.14
C ASN A 361 -15.73 14.31 -36.63
N PRO A 362 -15.28 15.32 -37.41
CA PRO A 362 -14.27 16.30 -36.99
C PRO A 362 -14.45 16.85 -35.56
N ALA A 363 -15.70 17.05 -35.11
CA ALA A 363 -15.98 17.54 -33.76
C ALA A 363 -15.56 16.53 -32.66
N VAL A 364 -15.87 15.25 -32.85
CA VAL A 364 -15.48 14.16 -31.93
C VAL A 364 -13.96 14.00 -31.92
N LYS A 365 -13.34 14.13 -33.10
CA LYS A 365 -11.87 14.08 -33.22
C LYS A 365 -11.18 15.24 -32.49
N ALA A 366 -11.76 16.44 -32.50
CA ALA A 366 -11.24 17.59 -31.76
C ALA A 366 -11.27 17.36 -30.24
N GLU A 367 -12.38 16.85 -29.70
CA GLU A 367 -12.49 16.52 -28.27
C GLU A 367 -11.54 15.37 -27.87
N ALA A 368 -11.43 14.32 -28.70
CA ALA A 368 -10.49 13.23 -28.49
C ALA A 368 -9.03 13.74 -28.51
N MET A 369 -8.70 14.67 -29.41
CA MET A 369 -7.39 15.32 -29.46
C MET A 369 -7.11 16.12 -28.18
N GLN A 370 -8.08 16.87 -27.67
CA GLN A 370 -7.93 17.61 -26.41
C GLN A 370 -7.67 16.66 -25.24
N LEU A 371 -8.41 15.55 -25.17
CA LEU A 371 -8.18 14.51 -24.16
C LEU A 371 -6.79 13.87 -24.31
N SER A 372 -6.34 13.61 -25.54
CA SER A 372 -5.02 13.05 -25.83
C SER A 372 -3.90 13.95 -25.29
N ILE A 373 -3.99 15.25 -25.56
CA ILE A 373 -3.06 16.26 -25.04
C ILE A 373 -3.10 16.29 -23.51
N GLN A 374 -4.29 16.24 -22.92
CA GLN A 374 -4.44 16.23 -21.47
C GLN A 374 -3.79 15.00 -20.83
N VAL A 375 -4.03 13.80 -21.36
CA VAL A 375 -3.45 12.54 -20.86
C VAL A 375 -1.93 12.54 -21.00
N LEU A 376 -1.41 13.16 -22.07
CA LEU A 376 0.04 13.31 -22.29
C LEU A 376 0.70 14.19 -21.21
N HIS A 377 0.07 15.32 -20.85
CA HIS A 377 0.62 16.25 -19.86
C HIS A 377 0.29 15.88 -18.40
N GLN A 378 -0.84 15.22 -18.14
CA GLN A 378 -1.31 14.84 -16.82
C GLN A 378 -1.03 13.36 -16.52
N LYS A 379 0.18 12.88 -16.83
CA LYS A 379 0.57 11.52 -16.51
C LYS A 379 0.69 11.36 -14.99
N PRO A 380 -0.12 10.49 -14.33
CA PRO A 380 0.00 10.29 -12.89
C PRO A 380 1.35 9.65 -12.59
N VAL A 381 2.07 10.25 -11.64
CA VAL A 381 3.36 9.75 -11.14
C VAL A 381 3.24 9.64 -9.64
N TYR A 382 3.48 8.45 -9.09
CA TYR A 382 3.51 8.26 -7.65
C TYR A 382 4.92 8.49 -7.12
N THR A 383 5.05 9.35 -6.11
CA THR A 383 6.35 9.74 -5.57
C THR A 383 6.38 9.65 -4.05
N ALA A 384 7.54 9.25 -3.52
CA ALA A 384 7.83 9.30 -2.10
C ALA A 384 8.36 10.70 -1.74
N HIS A 385 7.44 11.65 -1.49
CA HIS A 385 7.76 13.04 -1.15
C HIS A 385 8.64 13.75 -2.20
N GLY A 386 8.49 13.41 -3.48
CA GLY A 386 9.33 13.93 -4.57
C GLY A 386 10.77 13.43 -4.60
N LEU A 387 11.24 12.67 -3.60
CA LEU A 387 12.60 12.13 -3.55
C LEU A 387 12.78 10.96 -4.52
N TYR A 388 11.80 10.06 -4.56
CA TYR A 388 11.83 8.87 -5.41
C TYR A 388 10.53 8.74 -6.18
N VAL A 389 10.65 8.45 -7.48
CA VAL A 389 9.53 7.95 -8.28
C VAL A 389 9.37 6.46 -7.96
N LEU A 390 8.17 6.06 -7.53
CA LEU A 390 7.87 4.69 -7.13
C LEU A 390 7.69 3.80 -8.38
N SER A 391 8.81 3.37 -8.96
CA SER A 391 8.85 2.62 -10.21
C SER A 391 9.78 1.40 -10.14
N TYR A 392 9.68 0.45 -11.09
CA TYR A 392 10.57 -0.72 -11.12
C TYR A 392 12.07 -0.38 -11.14
N PRO A 393 12.53 0.69 -11.85
CA PRO A 393 13.91 1.16 -11.75
C PRO A 393 14.38 1.47 -10.33
N LEU A 394 13.49 1.93 -9.45
CA LEU A 394 13.82 2.20 -8.04
C LEU A 394 14.18 0.90 -7.30
N LEU A 395 13.46 -0.19 -7.55
CA LEU A 395 13.78 -1.51 -6.96
C LEU A 395 15.15 -2.01 -7.40
N TYR A 396 15.51 -1.77 -8.66
CA TYR A 396 16.84 -2.10 -9.16
C TYR A 396 17.92 -1.29 -8.43
N GLN A 397 17.72 0.02 -8.25
CA GLN A 397 18.65 0.87 -7.48
C GLN A 397 18.81 0.41 -6.03
N PHE A 398 17.72 0.05 -5.35
CA PHE A 398 17.79 -0.49 -3.99
C PHE A 398 18.52 -1.83 -3.93
N THR A 399 18.27 -2.72 -4.90
CA THR A 399 18.97 -4.00 -4.99
C THR A 399 20.48 -3.78 -5.20
N GLN A 400 20.86 -2.82 -6.05
CA GLN A 400 22.25 -2.42 -6.23
C GLN A 400 22.86 -1.89 -4.93
N ALA A 401 22.16 -0.98 -4.22
CA ALA A 401 22.64 -0.42 -2.95
C ALA A 401 22.88 -1.51 -1.89
N VAL A 402 21.96 -2.47 -1.77
CA VAL A 402 22.11 -3.63 -0.87
C VAL A 402 23.31 -4.49 -1.29
N TYR A 403 23.44 -4.80 -2.58
CA TYR A 403 24.56 -5.61 -3.10
C TYR A 403 25.92 -4.93 -2.89
N THR A 404 26.02 -3.63 -3.15
CA THR A 404 27.25 -2.86 -2.90
C THR A 404 27.59 -2.83 -1.41
N SER A 405 26.59 -2.63 -0.54
CA SER A 405 26.80 -2.67 0.92
C SER A 405 27.29 -4.05 1.37
N LEU A 406 26.74 -5.12 0.79
CA LEU A 406 27.17 -6.50 1.08
C LEU A 406 28.63 -6.74 0.66
N ILE A 407 29.03 -6.32 -0.54
CA ILE A 407 30.42 -6.47 -1.01
C ILE A 407 31.38 -5.74 -0.08
N ILE A 408 31.06 -4.49 0.29
CA ILE A 408 31.91 -3.70 1.17
C ILE A 408 32.08 -4.43 2.52
N LEU A 409 30.98 -4.94 3.08
CA LEU A 409 31.02 -5.72 4.32
C LEU A 409 31.86 -7.00 4.17
N LEU A 410 31.75 -7.71 3.05
CA LEU A 410 32.54 -8.92 2.78
C LEU A 410 34.03 -8.61 2.69
N GLN A 411 34.41 -7.50 2.06
CA GLN A 411 35.80 -7.05 1.99
C GLN A 411 36.38 -6.78 3.38
N PHE A 412 35.65 -6.05 4.23
CA PHE A 412 36.10 -5.80 5.60
C PHE A 412 36.26 -7.09 6.43
N VAL A 413 35.38 -8.08 6.24
CA VAL A 413 35.53 -9.38 6.90
C VAL A 413 36.75 -10.13 6.38
N ALA A 414 36.98 -10.15 5.06
CA ALA A 414 38.13 -10.84 4.47
C ALA A 414 39.48 -10.22 4.92
N ASP A 415 39.57 -8.90 4.96
CA ASP A 415 40.79 -8.18 5.35
C ASP A 415 41.14 -8.33 6.84
N THR A 416 40.17 -8.67 7.69
CA THR A 416 40.36 -8.87 9.13
C THR A 416 40.71 -10.31 9.53
N THR A 417 40.61 -11.28 8.61
CA THR A 417 41.06 -12.66 8.82
C THR A 417 42.55 -12.82 8.47
N PRO A 418 43.45 -13.04 9.46
CA PRO A 418 44.86 -13.31 9.15
C PRO A 418 45.02 -14.67 8.43
N PRO A 419 45.99 -14.79 7.50
CA PRO A 419 46.18 -15.97 6.66
C PRO A 419 46.56 -17.26 7.42
N ASP A 420 46.98 -17.15 8.69
CA ASP A 420 47.50 -18.28 9.46
C ASP A 420 46.42 -19.27 9.95
N LEU A 421 45.13 -18.93 9.87
CA LEU A 421 44.03 -19.81 10.32
C LEU A 421 43.42 -20.69 9.22
N LEU A 422 43.82 -20.53 7.96
CA LEU A 422 43.39 -21.39 6.84
C LEU A 422 44.31 -22.60 6.62
N LEU A 423 45.48 -22.64 7.28
CA LEU A 423 46.48 -23.72 7.13
C LEU A 423 46.52 -24.70 8.30
N SER A 424 45.77 -24.48 9.39
CA SER A 424 45.65 -25.46 10.49
C SER A 424 44.43 -26.36 10.31
N THR A 425 44.40 -27.15 9.24
CA THR A 425 43.65 -28.42 9.25
C THR A 425 44.37 -29.40 10.17
N PRO A 426 43.77 -29.89 11.27
CA PRO A 426 44.33 -31.07 11.93
C PRO A 426 44.04 -32.29 11.05
N LYS A 427 45.04 -33.15 10.90
CA LYS A 427 44.91 -34.49 10.29
C LYS A 427 43.92 -35.35 11.05
#